data_AF-A0A7S3C3P5-F1
#
_entry.id   AF-A0A7S3C3P5-F1
#
_cell.length_a   1.000
_cell.length_b   1.000
_cell.length_c   1.000
_cell.angle_alpha   90.00
_cell.angle_beta   90.00
_cell.angle_gamma   90.00
#
_symmetry.space_group_name_H-M   'P 1'
#
loop_
_entity.id
_entity.type
_entity.pdbx_description
1 polymer ?
#
loop_
_entity_poly.entity_id
_entity_poly.type
_entity_poly.pdbx_seq_one_letter_code
_entity_poly.pdbx_strand_id
1 'polypeptide(L)'
;FEESAKAILEGDDALAQVSRALALVAGRREIMERSLLTGEEGLMTVLMEATDGTPLTVGDAMGAVSQLGAVDETSGARAADAVGKIRQCSTSSQLVLDLPTPLAVQLFKAVDAFEPDPTLGRSRRNLLQ
;
A
#
# COMPACT_ATOMS: atom_id res chain seq x y z
N PHE A 1 14.33 -26.64 -29.12
CA PHE A 1 13.47 -26.07 -28.06
C PHE A 1 11.99 -26.25 -28.36
N GLU A 2 11.51 -25.93 -29.57
CA GLU A 2 10.11 -26.10 -29.96
C GLU A 2 9.61 -27.54 -29.82
N GLU A 3 10.38 -28.53 -30.28
CA GLU A 3 10.04 -29.95 -30.18
C GLU A 3 9.95 -30.43 -28.72
N SER A 4 10.86 -29.95 -27.85
CA SER A 4 10.84 -30.22 -26.41
C SER A 4 9.68 -29.51 -25.70
N ALA A 5 9.34 -28.30 -26.11
CA ALA A 5 8.19 -27.56 -25.58
C ALA A 5 6.87 -28.24 -25.95
N LYS A 6 6.77 -28.75 -27.18
CA LYS A 6 5.62 -29.54 -27.64
C LYS A 6 5.45 -30.81 -26.81
N ALA A 7 6.52 -31.54 -26.55
CA ALA A 7 6.48 -32.74 -25.68
C ALA A 7 6.04 -32.43 -24.24
N ILE A 8 6.41 -31.26 -23.69
CA ILE A 8 5.96 -30.82 -22.36
C ILE A 8 4.46 -30.50 -22.36
N LEU A 9 3.96 -29.83 -23.41
CA LEU A 9 2.55 -29.43 -23.51
C LEU A 9 1.60 -30.61 -23.76
N GLU A 10 2.09 -31.68 -24.37
CA GLU A 10 1.33 -32.90 -24.66
C GLU A 10 1.30 -33.91 -23.49
N GLY A 11 2.07 -33.66 -22.42
CA GLY A 11 2.15 -34.56 -21.25
C GLY A 11 1.06 -34.30 -20.18
N ASP A 12 0.78 -35.32 -19.35
CA ASP A 12 -0.28 -35.31 -18.34
C ASP A 12 -0.13 -34.23 -17.23
N ASP A 13 1.06 -33.64 -17.09
CA ASP A 13 1.37 -32.63 -16.07
C ASP A 13 2.00 -31.35 -16.67
N ALA A 14 1.57 -31.01 -17.89
CA ALA A 14 2.06 -29.84 -18.63
C ALA A 14 2.03 -28.54 -17.78
N LEU A 15 0.96 -28.34 -17.01
CA LEU A 15 0.81 -27.17 -16.14
C LEU A 15 1.92 -27.10 -15.09
N ALA A 16 2.17 -28.17 -14.32
CA ALA A 16 3.19 -28.12 -13.29
C ALA A 16 4.60 -28.01 -13.87
N GLN A 17 4.87 -28.65 -15.01
CA GLN A 17 6.18 -28.55 -15.67
C GLN A 17 6.44 -27.13 -16.19
N VAL A 18 5.45 -26.50 -16.82
CA VAL A 18 5.54 -25.10 -17.27
C VAL A 18 5.67 -24.17 -16.05
N SER A 19 4.88 -24.35 -15.00
CA SER A 19 4.98 -23.55 -13.77
C SER A 19 6.36 -23.65 -13.12
N ARG A 20 6.97 -24.84 -13.07
CA ARG A 20 8.34 -25.03 -12.54
C ARG A 20 9.39 -24.39 -13.43
N ALA A 21 9.27 -24.52 -14.75
CA ALA A 21 10.19 -23.88 -15.68
C ALA A 21 10.11 -22.34 -15.58
N LEU A 22 8.90 -21.79 -15.50
CA LEU A 22 8.68 -20.36 -15.29
C LEU A 22 9.22 -19.89 -13.93
N ALA A 23 9.00 -20.65 -12.85
CA ALA A 23 9.55 -20.33 -11.54
C ALA A 23 11.09 -20.36 -11.53
N LEU A 24 11.70 -21.33 -12.23
CA LEU A 24 13.15 -21.43 -12.37
C LEU A 24 13.72 -20.24 -13.15
N VAL A 25 13.10 -19.86 -14.26
CA VAL A 25 13.54 -18.72 -15.10
C VAL A 25 13.31 -17.39 -14.42
N ALA A 26 12.16 -17.21 -13.76
CA ALA A 26 11.84 -15.98 -13.03
C ALA A 26 12.74 -15.80 -11.79
N GLY A 27 13.38 -16.87 -11.31
CA GLY A 27 14.20 -16.85 -10.09
C GLY A 27 13.40 -16.51 -8.82
N ARG A 28 12.06 -16.58 -8.89
CA ARG A 28 11.14 -16.22 -7.82
C ARG A 28 10.20 -17.39 -7.55
N ARG A 29 10.04 -17.69 -6.27
CA ARG A 29 9.11 -18.74 -5.80
C ARG A 29 7.79 -18.16 -5.30
N GLU A 30 7.76 -16.87 -5.01
CA GLU A 30 6.62 -16.15 -4.44
C GLU A 30 6.46 -14.78 -5.09
N ILE A 31 5.22 -14.34 -5.23
CA ILE A 31 4.90 -12.95 -5.57
C ILE A 31 5.07 -12.16 -4.28
N MET A 32 5.88 -11.10 -4.33
CA MET A 32 6.18 -10.27 -3.16
C MET A 32 5.73 -8.84 -3.44
N GLU A 33 5.07 -8.24 -2.47
CA GLU A 33 4.73 -6.82 -2.48
C GLU A 33 5.94 -5.99 -2.08
N ARG A 34 6.19 -4.95 -2.85
CA ARG A 34 7.33 -4.04 -2.67
C ARG A 34 6.88 -2.60 -2.85
N SER A 35 7.50 -1.70 -2.08
CA SER A 35 7.34 -0.27 -2.26
C SER A 35 7.74 0.15 -3.68
N LEU A 36 6.93 1.00 -4.30
CA LEU A 36 7.24 1.68 -5.55
C LEU A 36 8.18 2.87 -5.36
N LEU A 37 8.41 3.32 -4.12
CA LEU A 37 9.29 4.43 -3.79
C LEU A 37 10.72 3.98 -3.45
N THR A 38 10.86 2.83 -2.80
CA THR A 38 12.14 2.34 -2.27
C THR A 38 12.50 0.94 -2.75
N GLY A 39 11.54 0.15 -3.24
CA GLY A 39 11.74 -1.24 -3.61
C GLY A 39 11.83 -2.21 -2.41
N GLU A 40 11.66 -1.70 -1.19
CA GLU A 40 11.67 -2.50 0.04
C GLU A 40 10.46 -3.44 0.09
N GLU A 41 10.68 -4.65 0.61
CA GLU A 41 9.67 -5.70 0.73
C GLU A 41 8.76 -5.49 1.93
N GLY A 42 7.50 -5.94 1.82
CA GLY A 42 6.52 -5.82 2.90
C GLY A 42 5.92 -4.43 3.07
N LEU A 43 6.24 -3.51 2.16
CA LEU A 43 5.65 -2.18 2.06
C LEU A 43 4.75 -2.08 0.82
N MET A 44 3.64 -1.37 0.98
CA MET A 44 2.73 -1.00 -0.07
C MET A 44 2.73 0.52 -0.23
N THR A 45 2.94 1.00 -1.45
CA THR A 45 2.82 2.43 -1.78
C THR A 45 1.35 2.78 -2.02
N VAL A 46 0.82 3.71 -1.23
CA VAL A 46 -0.56 4.18 -1.29
C VAL A 46 -0.58 5.58 -1.89
N LEU A 47 -1.55 5.85 -2.78
CA LEU A 47 -1.87 7.19 -3.27
C LEU A 47 -2.94 7.82 -2.38
N MET A 48 -2.68 9.03 -1.91
CA MET A 48 -3.64 9.89 -1.23
C MET A 48 -3.93 11.10 -2.10
N GLU A 49 -5.21 11.37 -2.34
CA GLU A 49 -5.68 12.45 -3.18
C GLU A 49 -6.79 13.25 -2.48
N ALA A 50 -6.66 14.57 -2.48
CA ALA A 50 -7.73 15.45 -2.01
C ALA A 50 -8.84 15.55 -3.05
N THR A 51 -10.08 15.28 -2.63
CA THR A 51 -11.26 15.31 -3.52
C THR A 51 -11.67 16.73 -3.93
N ASP A 52 -11.26 17.74 -3.16
CA ASP A 52 -11.57 19.15 -3.39
C ASP A 52 -10.43 19.91 -4.11
N GLY A 53 -9.37 19.19 -4.51
CA GLY A 53 -8.18 19.76 -5.15
C GLY A 53 -7.30 20.58 -4.20
N THR A 54 -7.57 20.56 -2.88
CA THR A 54 -6.71 21.27 -1.93
C THR A 54 -5.32 20.66 -1.89
N PRO A 55 -4.26 21.48 -1.76
CA PRO A 55 -2.91 20.98 -1.60
C PRO A 55 -2.78 20.11 -0.35
N LEU A 56 -2.23 18.91 -0.51
CA LEU A 56 -1.93 18.02 0.60
C LEU A 56 -0.51 18.21 1.07
N THR A 57 -0.33 18.15 2.39
CA THR A 57 0.97 18.18 3.07
C THR A 57 1.30 16.84 3.71
N VAL A 58 2.58 16.65 4.04
CA VAL A 58 3.03 15.49 4.84
C VAL A 58 2.23 15.36 6.15
N GLY A 59 1.87 16.49 6.78
CA GLY A 59 1.08 16.50 8.01
C GLY A 59 -0.34 15.95 7.81
N ASP A 60 -0.94 16.15 6.63
CA ASP A 60 -2.26 15.59 6.31
C ASP A 60 -2.18 14.07 6.17
N ALA A 61 -1.14 13.55 5.51
CA ALA A 61 -0.91 12.11 5.40
C ALA A 61 -0.69 11.45 6.78
N MET A 62 0.19 12.04 7.61
CA MET A 62 0.43 11.57 8.98
C MET A 62 -0.85 11.63 9.83
N GLY A 63 -1.63 12.70 9.67
CA GLY A 63 -2.90 12.87 10.37
C GLY A 63 -3.93 11.81 10.00
N ALA A 64 -4.07 11.48 8.70
CA ALA A 64 -4.98 10.44 8.24
C ALA A 64 -4.58 9.06 8.79
N VAL A 65 -3.31 8.69 8.70
CA VAL A 65 -2.83 7.40 9.23
C VAL A 65 -2.98 7.33 10.75
N SER A 66 -2.77 8.44 11.47
CA SER A 66 -2.93 8.50 12.93
C SER A 66 -4.35 8.17 13.40
N GLN A 67 -5.37 8.38 12.55
CA GLN A 67 -6.76 8.08 12.90
C GLN A 67 -7.05 6.57 12.98
N LEU A 68 -6.17 5.72 12.44
CA LEU A 68 -6.27 4.26 12.60
C LEU A 68 -5.97 3.80 14.03
N GLY A 69 -5.39 4.67 14.87
CA GLY A 69 -5.10 4.36 16.27
C GLY A 69 -3.85 3.49 16.47
N ALA A 70 -3.88 2.67 17.51
CA ALA A 70 -2.78 1.77 17.84
C ALA A 70 -2.79 0.55 16.92
N VAL A 71 -1.62 0.22 16.34
CA VAL A 71 -1.46 -1.01 15.53
C VAL A 71 -1.20 -2.22 16.43
N ASP A 72 -0.70 -1.97 17.63
CA ASP A 72 -0.46 -2.96 18.67
C ASP A 72 -0.76 -2.32 20.03
N GLU A 73 -1.81 -2.81 20.68
CA GLU A 73 -2.29 -2.35 21.98
C GLU A 73 -1.28 -2.61 23.10
N THR A 74 -0.35 -3.54 22.90
CA THR A 74 0.62 -3.98 23.91
C THR A 74 1.89 -3.13 23.91
N SER A 75 2.34 -2.70 22.72
CA SER A 75 3.54 -1.85 22.59
C SER A 75 3.25 -0.36 22.64
N GLY A 76 1.99 0.05 22.47
CA GLY A 76 1.62 1.47 22.35
C GLY A 76 2.04 2.11 21.03
N ALA A 77 2.51 1.30 20.07
CA ALA A 77 2.93 1.76 18.75
C ALA A 77 1.72 2.28 17.97
N ARG A 78 1.83 3.50 17.44
CA ARG A 78 0.78 4.15 16.66
C ARG A 78 0.97 3.81 15.18
N ALA A 79 -0.14 3.77 14.44
CA ALA A 79 -0.10 3.59 12.98
C ALA A 79 0.82 4.58 12.28
N ALA A 80 0.87 5.82 12.78
CA ALA A 80 1.73 6.87 12.27
C ALA A 80 3.23 6.56 12.40
N ASP A 81 3.64 5.77 13.39
CA ASP A 81 5.06 5.42 13.62
C ASP A 81 5.57 4.45 12.55
N ALA A 82 4.66 3.74 11.88
CA ALA A 82 4.98 2.78 10.84
C ALA A 82 4.98 3.39 9.43
N VAL A 83 4.73 4.70 9.28
CA VAL A 83 4.73 5.37 7.97
C VAL A 83 6.16 5.43 7.44
N GLY A 84 6.35 4.87 6.24
CA GLY A 84 7.61 4.85 5.53
C GLY A 84 7.85 6.14 4.74
N LYS A 85 8.35 5.98 3.50
CA LYS A 85 8.66 7.12 2.64
C LYS A 85 7.40 7.85 2.22
N ILE A 86 7.40 9.19 2.31
CA ILE A 86 6.34 10.06 1.77
C ILE A 86 6.93 10.94 0.66
N ARG A 87 6.20 11.11 -0.44
CA ARG A 87 6.54 12.00 -1.56
C ARG A 87 5.32 12.77 -2.06
N GLN A 88 5.53 14.05 -2.37
CA GLN A 88 4.59 14.83 -3.17
C GLN A 88 4.60 14.33 -4.62
N CYS A 89 3.41 14.20 -5.20
CA CYS A 89 3.26 14.00 -6.64
C CYS A 89 3.50 15.31 -7.41
N SER A 90 3.48 15.26 -8.74
CA SER A 90 3.48 16.48 -9.57
C SER A 90 2.24 17.35 -9.32
N THR A 91 1.11 16.72 -8.97
CA THR A 91 -0.11 17.39 -8.53
C THR A 91 -0.04 17.68 -7.03
N SER A 92 -0.24 18.94 -6.64
CA SER A 92 -0.13 19.36 -5.23
C SER A 92 -1.22 18.78 -4.32
N SER A 93 -2.35 18.35 -4.88
CA SER A 93 -3.43 17.66 -4.16
C SER A 93 -3.18 16.16 -3.98
N GLN A 94 -2.01 15.66 -4.37
CA GLN A 94 -1.67 14.24 -4.33
C GLN A 94 -0.35 13.99 -3.61
N LEU A 95 -0.34 12.92 -2.81
CA LEU A 95 0.83 12.39 -2.10
C LEU A 95 0.88 10.88 -2.29
N VAL A 96 2.07 10.31 -2.32
CA VAL A 96 2.29 8.87 -2.17
C VAL A 96 3.06 8.60 -0.88
N LEU A 97 2.65 7.55 -0.17
CA LEU A 97 3.29 7.12 1.06
C LEU A 97 3.44 5.60 1.11
N ASP A 98 4.53 5.12 1.70
CA ASP A 98 4.70 3.71 2.01
C ASP A 98 4.12 3.39 3.38
N LEU A 99 3.38 2.29 3.45
CA LEU A 99 2.88 1.69 4.68
C LEU A 99 3.21 0.20 4.68
N PRO A 100 3.37 -0.44 5.85
CA PRO A 100 3.34 -1.90 5.93
C PRO A 100 2.06 -2.42 5.29
N THR A 101 2.15 -3.45 4.46
CA THR A 101 0.99 -4.02 3.74
C THR A 101 -0.23 -4.24 4.65
N PRO A 102 -0.12 -4.85 5.85
CA PRO A 102 -1.28 -5.05 6.71
C PRO A 102 -1.96 -3.74 7.13
N LEU A 103 -1.17 -2.69 7.35
CA LEU A 103 -1.68 -1.38 7.74
C LEU A 103 -2.34 -0.66 6.56
N ALA A 104 -1.78 -0.77 5.35
CA ALA A 104 -2.42 -0.25 4.13
C ALA A 104 -3.80 -0.88 3.91
N VAL A 105 -3.93 -2.20 4.10
CA VAL A 105 -5.21 -2.91 4.00
C VAL A 105 -6.21 -2.43 5.06
N GLN A 106 -5.77 -2.15 6.29
CA GLN A 106 -6.62 -1.56 7.33
C GLN A 106 -7.05 -0.14 6.97
N LEU A 107 -6.15 0.66 6.41
CA LEU A 107 -6.46 2.02 5.95
C LEU A 107 -7.57 2.00 4.89
N PHE A 108 -7.48 1.12 3.88
CA PHE A 108 -8.52 1.01 2.85
C PHE A 108 -9.87 0.62 3.44
N LYS A 109 -9.90 -0.34 4.35
CA LYS A 109 -11.14 -0.71 5.05
C LYS A 109 -11.74 0.45 5.85
N ALA A 110 -10.89 1.25 6.52
CA ALA A 110 -11.35 2.41 7.27
C ALA A 110 -11.89 3.51 6.36
N VAL A 111 -11.26 3.74 5.20
CA VAL A 111 -11.73 4.70 4.18
C VAL A 111 -13.04 4.24 3.56
N ASP A 112 -13.19 2.96 3.21
CA ASP A 112 -14.43 2.41 2.64
C ASP A 112 -15.60 2.48 3.63
N ALA A 113 -15.32 2.37 4.93
CA ALA A 113 -16.31 2.49 6.00
C ALA A 113 -16.57 3.95 6.42
N PHE A 114 -15.81 4.92 5.89
CA PHE A 114 -15.94 6.31 6.29
C PHE A 114 -17.19 6.95 5.67
N GLU A 115 -18.15 7.30 6.51
CA GLU A 115 -19.23 8.19 6.14
C GLU A 115 -18.82 9.64 6.42
N PRO A 116 -18.73 10.53 5.42
CA PRO A 116 -18.35 11.92 5.64
C PRO A 116 -19.44 12.63 6.46
N ASP A 117 -19.08 13.11 7.64
CA ASP A 117 -19.94 14.01 8.42
C ASP A 117 -20.00 15.38 7.72
N PRO A 118 -21.16 15.78 7.16
CA PRO A 118 -21.29 17.04 6.44
C PRO A 118 -21.16 18.28 7.34
N THR A 119 -21.15 18.10 8.67
CA THR A 119 -21.08 19.19 9.65
C THR A 119 -19.65 19.49 10.12
N LEU A 120 -18.70 18.58 9.89
CA LEU A 120 -17.28 18.76 10.23
C LEU A 120 -16.51 19.47 9.10
N GLY A 121 -16.88 20.72 8.82
CA GLY A 121 -16.00 21.64 8.12
C GLY A 121 -14.70 21.84 8.93
N ARG A 122 -13.54 21.91 8.24
CA ARG A 122 -12.14 21.97 8.74
C ARG A 122 -11.88 22.92 9.95
N SER A 123 -12.45 22.65 11.12
CA SER A 123 -12.39 23.55 12.29
C SER A 123 -11.90 22.85 13.55
N ARG A 124 -10.79 22.11 13.45
CA ARG A 124 -10.05 21.56 14.62
C ARG A 124 -8.53 21.64 14.49
N ARG A 125 -7.97 22.78 14.03
CA ARG A 125 -6.51 23.03 14.13
C ARG A 125 -6.09 24.05 15.21
N ASN A 126 -7.02 24.72 15.90
CA ASN A 126 -6.68 25.82 16.83
C ASN A 126 -7.19 25.63 18.27
N LEU A 127 -7.20 24.41 18.80
CA LEU A 127 -7.45 24.19 20.22
C LEU A 127 -6.43 23.20 20.74
N LEU A 128 -5.27 23.75 21.12
CA LEU A 128 -4.31 23.31 22.15
C LEU A 128 -3.04 24.17 21.94
N GLN A 129 -3.14 25.44 22.36
CA GLN A 129 -1.99 26.21 22.85
C GLN A 129 -1.87 25.97 24.34
#